data_AF-A0A1Q7V9X1-F1
#
_entry.id   AF-A0A1Q7V9X1-F1
#
_cell.length_a   1.000
_cell.length_b   1.000
_cell.length_c   1.000
_cell.angle_alpha   90.00
_cell.angle_beta   90.00
_cell.angle_gamma   90.00
#
_symmetry.space_group_name_H-M   'P 1'
#
loop_
_entity.id
_entity.type
_entity.pdbx_description
1 polymer ?
#
loop_
_entity_poly.entity_id
_entity_poly.type
_entity_poly.pdbx_seq_one_letter_code
_entity_poly.pdbx_strand_id
1 'polypeptide(L)'
;MLLHPGTSIPRLRAQESTTPAKKDPLNQLVELAELKDETIFDEIARLNQAFDISISIEGILPAKGTLANPKFTARIEKQTISGLLTWLCALDTRYTWARDGNMANLFPRAFLNDKNYFFNRVLPEVHFQEIRESGVAAMEVVHQLGDPNENLYFMGIGGTQGFAKPWSATFHDITVRQALNHIAQQLGPTYGWQIGGTMHQRMIMFHFKLGARPNSKVVPEN
;
A
#
# COMPACT_ATOMS: atom_id res chain seq x y z
N MET A 1 -6.44 -58.77 -43.31
CA MET A 1 -6.75 -57.34 -43.11
C MET A 1 -7.89 -57.31 -42.09
N LEU A 2 -7.58 -56.95 -40.85
CA LEU A 2 -8.46 -57.10 -39.67
C LEU A 2 -9.33 -55.85 -39.45
N LEU A 3 -10.43 -56.08 -38.72
CA LEU A 3 -11.61 -55.26 -38.45
C LEU A 3 -11.36 -53.94 -37.66
N HIS A 4 -12.25 -52.95 -37.84
CA HIS A 4 -12.55 -51.83 -36.91
C HIS A 4 -13.12 -52.34 -35.55
N PRO A 5 -13.36 -51.56 -34.45
CA PRO A 5 -13.44 -50.09 -34.29
C PRO A 5 -12.86 -49.47 -32.98
N GLY A 6 -12.81 -48.13 -32.96
CA GLY A 6 -13.14 -47.21 -31.85
C GLY A 6 -12.75 -47.54 -30.39
N THR A 7 -11.90 -46.69 -29.81
CA THR A 7 -12.07 -46.29 -28.40
C THR A 7 -11.52 -44.87 -28.21
N SER A 8 -12.45 -43.94 -28.02
CA SER A 8 -12.19 -42.55 -27.62
C SER A 8 -11.67 -42.52 -26.19
N ILE A 9 -10.45 -42.03 -26.00
CA ILE A 9 -9.90 -41.75 -24.66
C ILE A 9 -10.65 -40.53 -24.10
N PRO A 10 -11.27 -40.62 -22.91
CA PRO A 10 -11.88 -39.46 -22.27
C PRO A 10 -10.78 -38.45 -21.94
N ARG A 11 -10.87 -37.26 -22.54
CA ARG A 11 -10.14 -36.08 -22.08
C ARG A 11 -10.51 -35.85 -20.60
N LEU A 12 -9.57 -36.13 -19.70
CA LEU A 12 -9.54 -35.54 -18.37
C LEU A 12 -9.45 -34.01 -18.56
N ARG A 13 -10.62 -33.37 -18.64
CA ARG A 13 -10.74 -31.93 -18.39
C ARG A 13 -10.31 -31.74 -16.95
N ALA A 14 -9.10 -31.24 -16.74
CA ALA A 14 -8.76 -30.58 -15.49
C ALA A 14 -9.88 -29.56 -15.24
N GLN A 15 -10.65 -29.77 -14.18
CA GLN A 15 -11.53 -28.74 -13.66
C GLN A 15 -10.61 -27.56 -13.36
N GLU A 16 -10.78 -26.47 -14.11
CA GLU A 16 -10.33 -25.16 -13.67
C GLU A 16 -10.86 -25.00 -12.25
N SER A 17 -9.94 -25.07 -11.29
CA SER A 17 -10.16 -24.68 -9.92
C SER A 17 -10.47 -23.20 -9.97
N THR A 18 -11.75 -22.87 -10.18
CA THR A 18 -12.29 -21.54 -9.96
C THR A 18 -12.15 -21.27 -8.47
N THR A 19 -10.97 -20.80 -8.10
CA THR A 19 -10.75 -20.18 -6.81
C THR A 19 -11.80 -19.07 -6.72
N PRO A 20 -12.66 -19.04 -5.69
CA PRO A 20 -13.68 -18.00 -5.60
C PRO A 20 -13.00 -16.65 -5.75
N ALA A 21 -13.50 -15.81 -6.67
CA ALA A 21 -12.94 -14.50 -6.93
C ALA A 21 -12.75 -13.79 -5.58
N LYS A 22 -11.49 -13.55 -5.21
CA LYS A 22 -11.15 -12.95 -3.92
C LYS A 22 -11.89 -11.62 -3.86
N LYS A 23 -12.84 -11.48 -2.92
CA LYS A 23 -13.62 -10.25 -2.75
C LYS A 23 -12.65 -9.09 -2.62
N ASP A 24 -12.84 -8.06 -3.44
CA ASP A 24 -12.03 -6.85 -3.41
C ASP A 24 -12.07 -6.25 -2.00
N PRO A 25 -10.95 -6.17 -1.27
CA PRO A 25 -11.01 -5.77 0.12
C PRO A 25 -11.42 -4.30 0.28
N LEU A 26 -11.18 -3.45 -0.72
CA LEU A 26 -11.62 -2.05 -0.68
C LEU A 26 -13.15 -1.87 -0.85
N ASN A 27 -13.86 -2.93 -1.24
CA ASN A 27 -15.33 -2.96 -1.35
C ASN A 27 -16.00 -3.63 -0.15
N GLN A 28 -15.24 -4.09 0.84
CA GLN A 28 -15.81 -4.63 2.08
C GLN A 28 -16.55 -3.51 2.84
N LEU A 29 -17.67 -3.88 3.46
CA LEU A 29 -18.50 -2.96 4.22
C LEU A 29 -17.95 -2.78 5.64
N VAL A 30 -17.92 -1.54 6.09
CA VAL A 30 -17.64 -1.14 7.47
C VAL A 30 -18.94 -0.62 8.05
N GLU A 31 -19.48 -1.32 9.04
CA GLU A 31 -20.76 -0.97 9.66
C GLU A 31 -20.70 0.39 10.35
N LEU A 32 -19.60 0.64 11.08
CA LEU A 32 -19.39 1.85 11.84
C LEU A 32 -17.91 2.22 11.87
N ALA A 33 -17.63 3.48 11.53
CA ALA A 33 -16.37 4.14 11.82
C ALA A 33 -16.64 5.37 12.70
N GLU A 34 -15.89 5.48 13.79
CA GLU A 34 -16.08 6.54 14.79
C GLU A 34 -14.71 7.07 15.24
N LEU A 35 -14.55 8.38 15.14
CA LEU A 35 -13.41 9.15 15.63
C LEU A 35 -13.80 9.88 16.91
N LYS A 36 -12.99 9.79 17.97
CA LYS A 36 -13.19 10.49 19.25
C LYS A 36 -11.94 11.23 19.70
N ASP A 37 -11.80 12.49 19.28
CA ASP A 37 -10.55 13.25 19.46
C ASP A 37 -9.34 12.51 18.85
N GLU A 38 -9.54 11.95 17.66
CA GLU A 38 -8.59 11.09 16.95
C GLU A 38 -8.23 11.66 15.59
N THR A 39 -7.05 11.30 15.08
CA THR A 39 -6.62 11.67 13.73
C THR A 39 -7.22 10.70 12.70
N ILE A 40 -7.27 11.10 11.42
CA ILE A 40 -7.67 10.18 10.35
C ILE A 40 -6.77 8.93 10.28
N PHE A 41 -5.51 9.04 10.70
CA PHE A 41 -4.55 7.94 10.70
C PHE A 41 -4.84 6.90 11.78
N ASP A 42 -5.46 7.29 12.89
CA ASP A 42 -5.89 6.34 13.92
C ASP A 42 -6.98 5.41 13.34
N GLU A 43 -7.94 5.95 12.58
CA GLU A 43 -8.97 5.14 11.88
C GLU A 43 -8.36 4.31 10.74
N ILE A 44 -7.45 4.87 9.93
CA ILE A 44 -6.76 4.11 8.88
C ILE A 44 -5.99 2.92 9.46
N ALA A 45 -5.33 3.11 10.61
CA ALA A 45 -4.65 2.03 11.30
C ALA A 45 -5.62 0.93 11.74
N ARG A 46 -6.81 1.30 12.26
CA ARG A 46 -7.86 0.33 12.58
C ARG A 46 -8.37 -0.43 11.37
N LEU A 47 -8.60 0.26 10.24
CA LEU A 47 -9.03 -0.39 9.00
C LEU A 47 -7.97 -1.37 8.50
N ASN A 48 -6.70 -0.95 8.51
CA ASN A 48 -5.61 -1.82 8.14
C ASN A 48 -5.50 -3.04 9.07
N GLN A 49 -5.78 -2.92 10.37
CA GLN A 49 -5.79 -4.05 11.31
C GLN A 49 -6.98 -4.98 11.12
N ALA A 50 -8.19 -4.42 10.94
CA ALA A 50 -9.43 -5.18 10.83
C ALA A 50 -9.60 -5.86 9.46
N PHE A 51 -9.00 -5.30 8.41
CA PHE A 51 -9.15 -5.75 7.04
C PHE A 51 -7.79 -6.04 6.39
N ASP A 52 -7.74 -7.00 5.47
CA ASP A 52 -6.53 -7.34 4.71
C ASP A 52 -6.27 -6.37 3.55
N ILE A 53 -6.26 -5.07 3.88
CA ILE A 53 -5.92 -3.99 2.98
C ILE A 53 -4.45 -3.59 3.18
N SER A 54 -3.73 -3.40 2.08
CA SER A 54 -2.41 -2.74 2.11
C SER A 54 -2.61 -1.23 2.10
N ILE A 55 -1.94 -0.51 2.99
CA ILE A 55 -2.03 0.94 3.09
C ILE A 55 -0.65 1.55 2.95
N SER A 56 -0.52 2.55 2.07
CA SER A 56 0.65 3.42 2.01
C SER A 56 0.32 4.80 2.54
N ILE A 57 1.19 5.41 3.34
CA ILE A 57 0.99 6.76 3.89
C ILE A 57 2.17 7.65 3.56
N GLU A 58 1.96 8.63 2.71
CA GLU A 58 2.90 9.75 2.54
C GLU A 58 2.52 10.87 3.51
N GLY A 59 3.26 10.99 4.63
CA GLY A 59 3.08 12.12 5.54
C GLY A 59 3.42 13.45 4.87
N ILE A 60 2.72 14.52 5.25
CA ILE A 60 3.11 15.87 4.85
C ILE A 60 4.42 16.22 5.56
N LEU A 61 5.49 16.37 4.78
CA LEU A 61 6.82 16.63 5.29
C LEU A 61 7.03 18.14 5.50
N PRO A 62 7.21 18.61 6.75
CA PRO A 62 7.53 20.01 6.98
C PRO A 62 8.98 20.31 6.57
N ALA A 63 9.28 21.59 6.32
CA ALA A 63 10.66 22.03 6.12
C ALA A 63 11.53 21.80 7.36
N LYS A 64 10.95 21.95 8.55
CA LYS A 64 11.58 21.73 9.86
C LYS A 64 10.56 21.36 10.92
N GLY A 65 11.00 20.63 11.95
CA GLY A 65 10.16 20.25 13.08
C GLY A 65 9.14 19.16 12.76
N THR A 66 8.03 19.14 13.49
CA THR A 66 6.94 18.18 13.31
C THR A 66 5.68 18.89 12.87
N LEU A 67 4.87 18.22 12.04
CA LEU A 67 3.56 18.68 11.67
C LEU A 67 2.51 17.96 12.51
N ALA A 68 1.69 18.71 13.23
CA ALA A 68 0.57 18.14 13.96
C ALA A 68 -0.52 17.67 12.99
N ASN A 69 -1.07 16.48 13.27
CA ASN A 69 -2.28 16.01 12.60
C ASN A 69 -3.50 16.50 13.38
N PRO A 70 -4.49 17.11 12.71
CA PRO A 70 -5.72 17.52 13.33
C PRO A 70 -6.47 16.29 13.85
N LYS A 71 -7.18 16.52 14.94
CA LYS A 71 -8.05 15.53 15.57
C LYS A 71 -9.50 15.87 15.28
N PHE A 72 -10.31 14.83 15.19
CA PHE A 72 -11.70 14.91 14.80
C PHE A 72 -12.57 14.12 15.77
N THR A 73 -13.80 14.58 15.92
CA THR A 73 -14.90 13.82 16.51
C THR A 73 -15.97 13.70 15.45
N ALA A 74 -16.12 12.51 14.88
CA ALA A 74 -16.98 12.28 13.73
C ALA A 74 -17.41 10.81 13.69
N ARG A 75 -18.53 10.54 13.02
CA ARG A 75 -19.09 9.20 12.87
C ARG A 75 -19.66 9.03 11.46
N ILE A 76 -19.47 7.86 10.89
CA ILE A 76 -20.13 7.45 9.65
C ILE A 76 -20.48 5.96 9.71
N GLU A 77 -21.56 5.59 9.04
CA GLU A 77 -22.09 4.23 9.05
C GLU A 77 -22.20 3.69 7.62
N LYS A 78 -22.12 2.35 7.51
CA LYS A 78 -22.39 1.58 6.30
C LYS A 78 -21.65 2.12 5.07
N GLN A 79 -20.33 2.17 5.16
CA GLN A 79 -19.47 2.58 4.06
C GLN A 79 -18.60 1.43 3.59
N THR A 80 -18.31 1.36 2.30
CA THR A 80 -17.19 0.53 1.84
C THR A 80 -15.88 1.11 2.39
N ILE A 81 -14.82 0.30 2.49
CA ILE A 81 -13.49 0.82 2.87
C ILE A 81 -13.07 1.98 1.96
N SER A 82 -13.28 1.88 0.64
CA SER A 82 -13.02 2.98 -0.31
C SER A 82 -13.86 4.23 -0.03
N GLY A 83 -15.14 4.08 0.29
CA GLY A 83 -16.02 5.18 0.72
C GLY A 83 -15.51 5.83 2.02
N LEU A 84 -15.06 5.01 2.97
CA LEU A 84 -14.52 5.47 4.24
C LEU A 84 -13.19 6.22 4.07
N LEU A 85 -12.26 5.74 3.24
CA LEU A 85 -11.02 6.45 2.91
C LEU A 85 -11.32 7.82 2.27
N THR A 86 -12.35 7.89 1.43
CA THR A 86 -12.82 9.14 0.83
C THR A 86 -13.37 10.10 1.87
N TRP A 87 -14.20 9.61 2.79
CA TRP A 87 -14.72 10.38 3.91
C TRP A 87 -13.62 10.89 4.85
N LEU A 88 -12.64 10.05 5.19
CA LEU A 88 -11.49 10.45 6.00
C LEU A 88 -10.68 11.58 5.33
N CYS A 89 -10.44 11.49 4.02
CA CYS A 89 -9.78 12.55 3.26
C CYS A 89 -10.65 13.82 3.08
N ALA A 90 -11.97 13.73 3.32
CA ALA A 90 -12.85 14.89 3.38
C ALA A 90 -12.78 15.59 4.75
N LEU A 91 -12.49 14.85 5.83
CA LEU A 91 -12.22 15.42 7.16
C LEU A 91 -10.87 16.14 7.20
N ASP A 92 -9.79 15.49 6.75
CA ASP A 92 -8.47 16.13 6.59
C ASP A 92 -8.18 16.40 5.11
N THR A 93 -8.63 17.57 4.64
CA THR A 93 -8.56 17.98 3.24
C THR A 93 -7.14 18.12 2.69
N ARG A 94 -6.13 18.11 3.57
CA ARG A 94 -4.71 18.12 3.18
C ARG A 94 -4.31 16.82 2.49
N TYR A 95 -5.07 15.73 2.70
CA TYR A 95 -4.82 14.43 2.09
C TYR A 95 -5.85 14.09 1.01
N THR A 96 -5.42 13.20 0.12
CA THR A 96 -6.26 12.46 -0.81
C THR A 96 -5.75 11.03 -0.88
N TRP A 97 -6.44 10.16 -1.62
CA TRP A 97 -6.01 8.78 -1.77
C TRP A 97 -6.23 8.28 -3.20
N ALA A 98 -5.42 7.31 -3.59
CA ALA A 98 -5.55 6.60 -4.86
C ALA A 98 -5.30 5.11 -4.68
N ARG A 99 -5.95 4.31 -5.51
CA ARG A 99 -5.77 2.86 -5.54
C ARG A 99 -4.63 2.46 -6.48
N ASP A 100 -3.82 1.51 -6.06
CA ASP A 100 -2.88 0.79 -6.91
C ASP A 100 -2.94 -0.72 -6.58
N GLY A 101 -3.62 -1.50 -7.43
CA GLY A 101 -3.90 -2.91 -7.16
C GLY A 101 -4.68 -3.13 -5.86
N ASN A 102 -4.08 -3.82 -4.90
CA ASN A 102 -4.64 -4.05 -3.56
C ASN A 102 -4.28 -2.97 -2.52
N MET A 103 -3.51 -1.96 -2.94
CA MET A 103 -2.96 -0.94 -2.06
C MET A 103 -3.75 0.35 -2.16
N ALA A 104 -4.11 0.93 -1.01
CA ALA A 104 -4.60 2.29 -0.95
C ALA A 104 -3.47 3.22 -0.52
N ASN A 105 -3.14 4.18 -1.38
CA ASN A 105 -2.09 5.16 -1.15
C ASN A 105 -2.73 6.45 -0.67
N LEU A 106 -2.48 6.85 0.57
CA LEU A 106 -2.79 8.18 1.07
C LEU A 106 -1.60 9.11 0.89
N PHE A 107 -1.84 10.30 0.35
CA PHE A 107 -0.78 11.27 0.09
C PHE A 107 -1.29 12.71 0.12
N PRO A 108 -0.40 13.71 0.24
CA PRO A 108 -0.80 15.10 0.29
C PRO A 108 -1.49 15.53 -1.02
N ARG A 109 -2.70 16.09 -0.89
CA ARG A 109 -3.52 16.52 -2.03
C ARG A 109 -2.81 17.55 -2.91
N ALA A 110 -1.95 18.37 -2.32
CA ALA A 110 -1.15 19.37 -3.02
C ALA A 110 -0.30 18.78 -4.15
N PHE A 111 0.06 17.49 -4.08
CA PHE A 111 0.90 16.82 -5.07
C PHE A 111 0.13 15.92 -6.04
N LEU A 112 -1.21 15.89 -6.03
CA LEU A 112 -2.00 14.97 -6.85
C LEU A 112 -1.64 15.01 -8.35
N ASN A 113 -1.34 16.19 -8.88
CA ASN A 113 -1.02 16.40 -10.30
C ASN A 113 0.41 16.87 -10.53
N ASP A 114 1.26 16.85 -9.50
CA ASP A 114 2.65 17.31 -9.61
C ASP A 114 3.54 16.15 -10.09
N LYS A 115 3.93 16.15 -11.36
CA LYS A 115 4.81 15.12 -11.93
C LYS A 115 6.25 15.18 -11.41
N ASN A 116 6.66 16.31 -10.86
CA ASN A 116 8.01 16.51 -10.33
C ASN A 116 8.11 16.13 -8.85
N TYR A 117 6.96 15.97 -8.18
CA TYR A 117 6.93 15.45 -6.83
C TYR A 117 7.54 14.04 -6.80
N PHE A 118 8.44 13.81 -5.84
CA PHE A 118 9.28 12.62 -5.74
C PHE A 118 8.52 11.30 -5.99
N PHE A 119 7.38 11.08 -5.34
CA PHE A 119 6.62 9.83 -5.47
C PHE A 119 5.87 9.68 -6.81
N ASN A 120 5.67 10.77 -7.54
CA ASN A 120 5.00 10.79 -8.85
C ASN A 120 5.99 10.71 -10.02
N ARG A 121 7.29 10.87 -9.77
CA ARG A 121 8.31 10.77 -10.81
C ARG A 121 8.32 9.36 -11.39
N VAL A 122 8.36 9.29 -12.71
CA VAL A 122 8.38 8.04 -13.48
C VAL A 122 9.81 7.56 -13.64
N LEU A 123 10.02 6.28 -13.33
CA LEU A 123 11.22 5.52 -13.63
C LEU A 123 10.98 4.83 -14.99
N PRO A 124 11.74 5.17 -16.05
CA PRO A 124 11.61 4.49 -17.34
C PRO A 124 11.86 2.99 -17.21
N GLU A 125 12.80 2.62 -16.35
CA GLU A 125 13.10 1.25 -15.98
C GLU A 125 13.51 1.23 -14.51
N VAL A 126 13.03 0.23 -13.77
CA VAL A 126 13.61 -0.14 -12.48
C VAL A 126 13.93 -1.62 -12.47
N HIS A 127 15.18 -1.94 -12.17
CA HIS A 127 15.68 -3.30 -12.11
C HIS A 127 16.10 -3.67 -10.68
N PHE A 128 15.53 -4.75 -10.16
CA PHE A 128 15.95 -5.40 -8.93
C PHE A 128 16.69 -6.68 -9.30
N GLN A 129 17.89 -6.88 -8.73
CA GLN A 129 18.70 -8.06 -8.95
C GLN A 129 19.06 -8.71 -7.61
N GLU A 130 18.52 -9.91 -7.37
CA GLU A 130 18.78 -10.75 -6.19
C GLU A 130 18.65 -9.99 -4.86
N ILE A 131 17.73 -9.03 -4.78
CA ILE A 131 17.52 -8.21 -3.59
C ILE A 131 16.90 -9.07 -2.51
N ARG A 132 17.39 -8.94 -1.27
CA ARG A 132 16.92 -9.74 -0.13
C ARG A 132 16.12 -8.94 0.88
N GLU A 133 16.22 -7.61 0.85
CA GLU A 133 15.68 -6.73 1.89
C GLU A 133 14.95 -5.54 1.26
N SER A 134 13.81 -5.16 1.84
CA SER A 134 13.00 -4.04 1.36
C SER A 134 13.73 -2.70 1.40
N GLY A 135 14.58 -2.49 2.41
CA GLY A 135 15.39 -1.28 2.52
C GLY A 135 16.39 -1.14 1.36
N VAL A 136 17.06 -2.23 0.99
CA VAL A 136 17.96 -2.25 -0.18
C VAL A 136 17.16 -1.99 -1.46
N ALA A 137 15.99 -2.62 -1.62
CA ALA A 137 15.13 -2.37 -2.77
C ALA A 137 14.69 -0.89 -2.86
N ALA A 138 14.32 -0.27 -1.72
CA ALA A 138 13.92 1.14 -1.70
C ALA A 138 15.06 2.08 -2.06
N MET A 139 16.29 1.79 -1.61
CA MET A 139 17.48 2.56 -2.03
C MET A 139 17.76 2.42 -3.52
N GLU A 140 17.55 1.23 -4.07
CA GLU A 140 17.76 0.96 -5.49
C GLU A 140 16.80 1.77 -6.38
N VAL A 141 15.54 1.91 -5.97
CA VAL A 141 14.56 2.80 -6.63
C VAL A 141 15.09 4.24 -6.71
N VAL A 142 15.68 4.74 -5.63
CA VAL A 142 16.21 6.12 -5.57
C VAL A 142 17.43 6.28 -6.47
N HIS A 143 18.34 5.31 -6.47
CA HIS A 143 19.53 5.35 -7.32
C HIS A 143 19.17 5.37 -8.82
N GLN A 144 18.12 4.66 -9.22
CA GLN A 144 17.69 4.59 -10.62
C GLN A 144 16.79 5.76 -11.06
N LEU A 145 16.38 6.63 -10.13
CA LEU A 145 15.50 7.77 -10.41
C LEU A 145 16.18 8.89 -11.22
N GLY A 146 17.50 8.98 -11.16
CA GLY A 146 18.29 10.02 -11.80
C GLY A 146 18.03 11.43 -11.23
N ASP A 147 18.43 12.46 -11.98
CA ASP A 147 18.37 13.85 -11.52
C ASP A 147 16.93 14.43 -11.46
N PRO A 148 16.62 15.27 -10.44
CA PRO A 148 17.47 15.59 -9.30
C PRO A 148 17.57 14.40 -8.34
N ASN A 149 18.78 14.13 -7.86
CA ASN A 149 18.98 13.10 -6.85
C ASN A 149 18.29 13.52 -5.53
N GLU A 150 17.56 12.61 -4.93
CA GLU A 150 16.73 12.84 -3.75
C GLU A 150 17.14 11.87 -2.65
N ASN A 151 17.26 12.34 -1.41
CA ASN A 151 17.67 11.47 -0.31
C ASN A 151 16.46 10.77 0.32
N LEU A 152 16.54 9.44 0.43
CA LEU A 152 15.61 8.60 1.16
C LEU A 152 16.39 7.82 2.23
N TYR A 153 15.91 7.87 3.46
CA TYR A 153 16.52 7.16 4.60
C TYR A 153 15.62 6.01 5.02
N PHE A 154 16.14 4.80 5.00
CA PHE A 154 15.40 3.63 5.45
C PHE A 154 15.38 3.52 6.98
N MET A 155 14.19 3.43 7.57
CA MET A 155 13.98 3.13 8.98
C MET A 155 13.57 1.67 9.16
N GLY A 156 14.53 0.81 9.47
CA GLY A 156 14.27 -0.56 9.91
C GLY A 156 13.93 -0.60 11.40
N ILE A 157 12.64 -0.62 11.77
CA ILE A 157 12.22 -0.86 13.16
C ILE A 157 11.63 -2.27 13.26
N GLY A 158 12.16 -3.09 14.18
CA GLY A 158 11.41 -4.20 14.80
C GLY A 158 11.35 -5.54 14.07
N GLY A 159 12.21 -5.82 13.09
CA GLY A 159 12.32 -7.15 12.46
C GLY A 159 12.97 -7.09 11.09
N THR A 160 13.50 -8.22 10.62
CA THR A 160 14.04 -8.34 9.26
C THR A 160 12.90 -8.17 8.25
N GLN A 161 12.84 -7.03 7.57
CA GLN A 161 11.98 -6.85 6.39
C GLN A 161 12.65 -7.50 5.17
N GLY A 162 13.08 -8.73 5.37
CA GLY A 162 13.65 -9.58 4.35
C GLY A 162 12.54 -10.21 3.54
N PHE A 163 12.76 -10.33 2.24
CA PHE A 163 11.90 -11.14 1.39
C PHE A 163 12.11 -12.62 1.72
N ALA A 164 11.06 -13.44 1.55
CA ALA A 164 11.13 -14.88 1.81
C ALA A 164 12.19 -15.60 0.95
N LYS A 165 12.50 -15.05 -0.22
CA LYS A 165 13.56 -15.46 -1.14
C LYS A 165 14.14 -14.23 -1.83
N PRO A 166 15.37 -14.30 -2.37
CA PRO A 166 15.89 -13.25 -3.24
C PRO A 166 14.89 -12.89 -4.33
N TRP A 167 14.77 -11.59 -4.58
CA TRP A 167 13.82 -11.04 -5.51
C TRP A 167 14.55 -10.32 -6.64
N SER A 168 14.27 -10.79 -7.85
CA SER A 168 14.72 -10.19 -9.10
C SER A 168 13.48 -9.83 -9.91
N ALA A 169 13.40 -8.59 -10.39
CA ALA A 169 12.29 -8.11 -11.19
C ALA A 169 12.70 -6.88 -12.00
N THR A 170 12.09 -6.68 -13.16
CA THR A 170 12.22 -5.46 -13.94
C THR A 170 10.84 -4.88 -14.16
N PHE A 171 10.69 -3.58 -13.96
CA PHE A 171 9.49 -2.83 -14.26
C PHE A 171 9.81 -1.67 -15.17
N HIS A 172 8.85 -1.26 -16.00
CA HIS A 172 9.01 -0.16 -16.95
C HIS A 172 7.91 0.87 -16.73
N ASP A 173 8.27 2.14 -16.90
CA ASP A 173 7.35 3.28 -16.88
C ASP A 173 6.47 3.34 -15.62
N ILE A 174 7.03 2.99 -14.45
CA ILE A 174 6.34 3.05 -13.17
C ILE A 174 6.79 4.25 -12.33
N THR A 175 5.91 4.78 -11.50
CA THR A 175 6.29 5.84 -10.56
C THR A 175 7.09 5.29 -9.38
N VAL A 176 7.84 6.15 -8.70
CA VAL A 176 8.48 5.80 -7.41
C VAL A 176 7.46 5.20 -6.43
N ARG A 177 6.24 5.76 -6.34
CA ARG A 177 5.17 5.20 -5.51
C ARG A 177 4.85 3.75 -5.87
N GLN A 178 4.67 3.47 -7.17
CA GLN A 178 4.37 2.12 -7.65
C GLN A 178 5.53 1.15 -7.38
N ALA A 179 6.78 1.60 -7.52
CA ALA A 179 7.94 0.79 -7.19
C ALA A 179 7.96 0.40 -5.70
N LEU A 180 7.67 1.36 -4.80
CA LEU A 180 7.52 1.10 -3.36
C LEU A 180 6.34 0.17 -3.06
N ASN A 181 5.23 0.31 -3.79
CA ASN A 181 4.08 -0.59 -3.68
C ASN A 181 4.45 -2.04 -4.06
N HIS A 182 5.23 -2.25 -5.12
CA HIS A 182 5.72 -3.57 -5.50
C HIS A 182 6.67 -4.17 -4.45
N ILE A 183 7.55 -3.36 -3.85
CA ILE A 183 8.40 -3.80 -2.74
C ILE A 183 7.56 -4.26 -1.55
N ALA A 184 6.54 -3.48 -1.17
CA ALA A 184 5.62 -3.86 -0.09
C ALA A 184 4.85 -5.14 -0.42
N GLN A 185 4.35 -5.29 -1.64
CA GLN A 185 3.66 -6.52 -2.08
C GLN A 185 4.56 -7.75 -2.00
N GLN A 186 5.86 -7.59 -2.27
CA GLN A 186 6.84 -8.66 -2.17
C GLN A 186 7.10 -9.10 -0.71
N LEU A 187 6.88 -8.22 0.27
CA LEU A 187 6.89 -8.58 1.69
C LEU A 187 5.62 -9.34 2.09
N GLY A 188 4.49 -9.06 1.46
CA GLY A 188 3.25 -9.81 1.64
C GLY A 188 1.98 -9.01 1.30
N PRO A 189 0.81 -9.67 1.31
CA PRO A 189 -0.44 -9.12 0.78
C PRO A 189 -1.07 -8.00 1.61
N THR A 190 -0.63 -7.78 2.84
CA THR A 190 -1.11 -6.71 3.74
C THR A 190 -0.03 -5.68 4.07
N TYR A 191 1.20 -5.91 3.60
CA TYR A 191 2.28 -4.97 3.82
C TYR A 191 1.99 -3.65 3.11
N GLY A 192 2.43 -2.57 3.72
CA GLY A 192 2.41 -1.22 3.17
C GLY A 192 3.69 -0.50 3.53
N TRP A 193 3.73 0.80 3.27
CA TRP A 193 4.85 1.65 3.64
C TRP A 193 4.39 3.03 4.06
N GLN A 194 5.20 3.70 4.86
CA GLN A 194 4.93 5.07 5.26
C GLN A 194 6.17 5.94 5.18
N ILE A 195 5.93 7.22 4.91
CA ILE A 195 6.94 8.26 4.82
C ILE A 195 6.72 9.29 5.90
N GLY A 196 7.81 9.64 6.59
CA GLY A 196 7.88 10.73 7.55
C GLY A 196 9.18 11.51 7.43
N GLY A 197 9.48 12.31 8.46
CA GLY A 197 10.67 13.16 8.51
C GLY A 197 10.39 14.59 8.02
N THR A 198 11.31 15.14 7.23
CA THR A 198 11.23 16.51 6.70
C THR A 198 11.44 16.52 5.19
N MET A 199 11.19 17.65 4.53
CA MET A 199 11.43 17.77 3.08
C MET A 199 12.89 17.46 2.69
N HIS A 200 13.84 17.67 3.60
CA HIS A 200 15.27 17.41 3.36
C HIS A 200 15.72 16.00 3.81
N GLN A 201 14.91 15.33 4.61
CA GLN A 201 15.19 14.00 5.17
C GLN A 201 13.91 13.18 5.15
N ARG A 202 13.66 12.52 4.02
CA ARG A 202 12.52 11.62 3.87
C ARG A 202 12.88 10.29 4.48
N MET A 203 12.09 9.84 5.44
CA MET A 203 12.31 8.57 6.11
C MET A 203 11.23 7.59 5.69
N ILE A 204 11.62 6.43 5.19
CA ILE A 204 10.70 5.37 4.74
C ILE A 204 10.74 4.18 5.69
N MET A 205 9.58 3.57 5.93
CA MET A 205 9.46 2.31 6.63
C MET A 205 8.37 1.45 5.96
N PHE A 206 8.61 0.16 5.75
CA PHE A 206 7.52 -0.77 5.42
C PHE A 206 6.91 -1.33 6.70
N HIS A 207 5.65 -1.75 6.66
CA HIS A 207 4.94 -2.29 7.82
C HIS A 207 4.01 -3.42 7.38
N PHE A 208 3.93 -4.48 8.19
CA PHE A 208 2.93 -5.53 7.98
C PHE A 208 1.52 -5.03 8.27
N LYS A 209 1.39 -4.26 9.36
CA LYS A 209 0.17 -3.55 9.78
C LYS A 209 0.55 -2.27 10.54
N LEU A 210 -0.33 -1.27 10.52
CA LEU A 210 -0.20 -0.01 11.25
C LEU A 210 -0.58 -0.20 12.72
N GLY A 211 0.18 0.37 13.66
CA GLY A 211 -0.17 0.30 15.09
C GLY A 211 -1.43 1.10 15.39
N ALA A 212 -2.52 0.43 15.80
CA ALA A 212 -3.72 1.09 16.30
C ALA A 212 -3.61 1.37 17.81
N ARG A 213 -4.24 2.46 18.29
CA ARG A 213 -4.34 2.70 19.73
C ARG A 213 -5.23 1.62 20.39
N PRO A 214 -4.97 1.22 21.65
CA PRO A 214 -5.63 0.06 22.27
C PRO A 214 -7.16 0.13 22.46
N ASN A 215 -7.79 1.30 22.34
CA ASN A 215 -9.16 1.53 22.83
C ASN A 215 -10.21 1.80 21.74
N SER A 216 -9.91 1.50 20.48
CA SER A 216 -10.76 1.90 19.37
C SER A 216 -11.28 0.70 18.57
N LYS A 217 -12.60 0.56 18.49
CA LYS A 217 -13.28 -0.59 17.88
C LYS A 217 -13.74 -0.26 16.45
N VAL A 218 -13.24 -1.00 15.47
CA VAL A 218 -13.90 -1.19 14.17
C VAL A 218 -14.63 -2.53 14.25
N VAL A 219 -15.90 -2.54 13.82
CA VAL A 219 -16.71 -3.76 13.81
C VAL A 219 -16.87 -4.20 12.35
N PRO A 220 -16.16 -5.25 11.90
CA PRO A 220 -16.39 -5.84 10.59
C PRO A 220 -17.71 -6.62 10.57
N GLU A 221 -18.30 -6.80 9.38
CA GLU A 221 -19.46 -7.68 9.19
C GLU A 221 -19.01 -9.16 9.31
N ASN A 222 -19.80 -9.98 10.00
CA ASN A 222 -19.55 -11.43 10.18
C ASN A 222 -19.95 -12.25 8.96
#